data_AF-A0A3L7NA75-F1
#
_entry.id   AF-A0A3L7NA75-F1
#
_cell.length_a   1.000
_cell.length_b   1.000
_cell.length_c   1.000
_cell.angle_alpha   90.00
_cell.angle_beta   90.00
_cell.angle_gamma   90.00
#
_symmetry.space_group_name_H-M   'P 1'
#
loop_
_entity.id
_entity.type
_entity.pdbx_description
1 polymer ?
#
loop_
_entity_poly.entity_id
_entity_poly.type
_entity_poly.pdbx_seq_one_letter_code
_entity_poly.pdbx_strand_id
1 'polypeptide(L)'
;MPLDPSTKGIFQDFNLICYRVRTSMLVVTSNWNCSDQTLVASHSKKQFDHFLKVVHRAALRASMRFDGRYQPIERLDLVFAGDTYDWLTSRKWLDDHRPWGMPRSAMPITEQVAALSLQSIRRDIVRLQKVIHDGLALPLADRHGRPSPTSFERVPVRVIMLAGDRDRLLSHPSIAAWVSSIGIAIGSQWSDGQREILHGDQLDPLAIVSSSKFESRAPSLAESLRIDFLTRFSADLIDSLSNHGNYFCSLAQKLVQSMIFREPLDAVAVMRAWIDHHSGSMAFAAACRDIWKRSIASWYSHAMRLRPSHEYAFDPIDTVASYLECAVNDPSSCSLPLSTAGALRIVYPNCREKPHAERCSVICGHPQYPCKTDLSTGLPAVFSLAENSSFSFPPFALQGHMNQAYEVVPRQFLHALRVPPSIALFEPGESSGMIATTLTEFPSEYFGAQPRCNDFLDRASALWAA
;
A
#
# COMPACT_ATOMS: atom_id res chain seq x y z
N MET A 1 1.95 13.18 33.45
CA MET A 1 3.12 12.27 33.31
C MET A 1 3.37 12.06 31.82
N PRO A 2 4.57 12.38 31.29
CA PRO A 2 4.88 12.12 29.90
C PRO A 2 5.04 10.60 29.71
N LEU A 3 4.37 10.06 28.70
CA LEU A 3 4.43 8.65 28.32
C LEU A 3 5.81 8.33 27.73
N ASP A 4 6.44 7.29 28.25
CA ASP A 4 7.77 6.84 27.85
C ASP A 4 7.76 6.20 26.45
N PRO A 5 8.61 6.66 25.50
CA PRO A 5 8.80 6.03 24.18
C PRO A 5 9.54 4.67 24.20
N SER A 6 9.80 4.08 25.37
CA SER A 6 10.68 2.91 25.57
C SER A 6 10.26 1.58 24.91
N THR A 7 9.13 1.50 24.20
CA THR A 7 8.78 0.30 23.42
C THR A 7 8.65 0.54 21.91
N LYS A 8 9.48 1.42 21.34
CA LYS A 8 9.64 1.51 19.88
C LYS A 8 10.46 0.32 19.37
N GLY A 9 9.79 -0.75 18.96
CA GLY A 9 10.42 -1.81 18.16
C GLY A 9 10.28 -1.49 16.67
N ILE A 10 11.38 -1.18 15.99
CA ILE A 10 11.40 -1.07 14.52
C ILE A 10 11.70 -2.45 13.96
N PHE A 11 10.75 -3.03 13.23
CA PHE A 11 10.99 -4.24 12.45
C PHE A 11 11.19 -3.82 10.99
N GLN A 12 12.44 -3.89 10.52
CA GLN A 12 12.86 -3.37 9.20
C GLN A 12 12.13 -4.03 8.02
N ASP A 13 11.65 -5.27 8.19
CA ASP A 13 11.03 -6.03 7.10
C ASP A 13 9.59 -5.58 6.75
N PHE A 14 8.91 -4.79 7.60
CA PHE A 14 7.48 -4.46 7.43
C PHE A 14 7.12 -2.99 7.63
N ASN A 15 8.12 -2.09 7.72
CA ASN A 15 7.91 -0.69 8.13
C ASN A 15 7.02 -0.61 9.39
N LEU A 16 7.25 -1.50 10.35
CA LEU A 16 6.36 -1.69 11.50
C LEU A 16 6.74 -0.74 12.63
N ILE A 17 5.75 0.00 13.12
CA ILE A 17 5.88 0.80 14.33
C ILE A 17 4.80 0.38 15.31
N CYS A 18 5.20 0.04 16.53
CA CYS A 18 4.29 -0.32 17.61
C CYS A 18 4.31 0.75 18.70
N TYR A 19 3.13 1.18 19.12
CA TYR A 19 2.95 2.11 20.22
C TYR A 19 2.01 1.51 21.25
N ARG A 20 2.34 1.70 22.53
CA ARG A 20 1.39 1.51 23.61
C ARG A 20 0.67 2.84 23.88
N VAL A 21 -0.65 2.78 23.99
CA VAL A 21 -1.53 3.92 24.31
C VAL A 21 -2.33 3.53 25.55
N ARG A 22 -1.82 3.85 26.74
CA ARG A 22 -2.37 3.41 28.04
C ARG A 22 -2.50 1.87 28.10
N THR A 23 -3.71 1.36 27.95
CA THR A 23 -4.10 -0.05 27.96
C THR A 23 -4.31 -0.61 26.55
N SER A 24 -4.35 0.24 25.51
CA SER A 24 -4.45 -0.17 24.11
C SER A 24 -3.08 -0.22 23.43
N MET A 25 -3.02 -0.91 22.29
CA MET A 25 -1.85 -0.94 21.40
C MET A 25 -2.24 -0.42 20.02
N LEU A 26 -1.37 0.40 19.44
CA LEU A 26 -1.42 0.83 18.04
C LEU A 26 -0.26 0.17 17.29
N VAL A 27 -0.56 -0.45 16.16
CA VAL A 27 0.41 -0.98 15.21
C VAL A 27 0.22 -0.25 13.89
N VAL A 28 1.30 0.31 13.36
CA VAL A 28 1.30 1.01 12.07
C VAL A 28 2.25 0.29 11.12
N THR A 29 1.80 0.02 9.90
CA THR A 29 2.58 -0.55 8.79
C THR A 29 2.17 0.14 7.50
N SER A 30 3.02 0.17 6.47
CA SER A 30 2.71 0.83 5.20
C SER A 30 3.42 0.12 4.03
N ASN A 31 3.05 0.49 2.80
CA ASN A 31 3.74 0.10 1.57
C ASN A 31 3.74 -1.42 1.34
N TRP A 32 2.58 -2.07 1.53
CA TRP A 32 2.41 -3.49 1.22
C TRP A 32 2.37 -3.76 -0.28
N ASN A 33 1.98 -2.76 -1.08
CA ASN A 33 2.01 -2.77 -2.54
C ASN A 33 1.41 -4.04 -3.15
N CYS A 34 0.24 -4.45 -2.68
CA CYS A 34 -0.48 -5.59 -3.24
C CYS A 34 -1.04 -5.23 -4.61
N SER A 35 -0.46 -5.80 -5.67
CA SER A 35 -0.82 -5.51 -7.07
C SER A 35 -1.77 -6.56 -7.66
N ASP A 36 -2.30 -6.26 -8.84
CA ASP A 36 -3.14 -7.16 -9.64
C ASP A 36 -2.36 -8.30 -10.35
N GLN A 37 -1.05 -8.33 -10.14
CA GLN A 37 -0.11 -9.29 -10.71
C GLN A 37 0.04 -9.30 -12.24
N THR A 38 -0.46 -8.27 -12.93
CA THR A 38 -0.35 -8.20 -14.40
C THR A 38 1.07 -7.89 -14.87
N LEU A 39 1.88 -7.20 -14.06
CA LEU A 39 3.31 -6.95 -14.33
C LEU A 39 4.25 -7.85 -13.52
N VAL A 40 3.99 -8.02 -12.22
CA VAL A 40 4.89 -8.72 -11.29
C VAL A 40 4.07 -9.60 -10.37
N ALA A 41 4.54 -10.83 -10.16
CA ALA A 41 3.91 -11.75 -9.22
C ALA A 41 3.81 -11.15 -7.80
N SER A 42 2.74 -11.52 -7.09
CA SER A 42 2.49 -11.01 -5.74
C SER A 42 3.58 -11.40 -4.74
N HIS A 43 3.67 -10.62 -3.67
CA HIS A 43 4.53 -10.85 -2.52
C HIS A 43 4.37 -12.27 -1.95
N SER A 44 5.44 -12.77 -1.31
CA SER A 44 5.45 -14.15 -0.84
C SER A 44 4.43 -14.37 0.30
N LYS A 45 3.63 -15.43 0.21
CA LYS A 45 2.62 -15.85 1.21
C LYS A 45 3.13 -15.92 2.66
N LYS A 46 4.44 -16.02 2.87
CA LYS A 46 5.08 -16.09 4.18
C LYS A 46 5.13 -14.73 4.89
N GLN A 47 5.03 -13.62 4.15
CA GLN A 47 5.17 -12.28 4.71
C GLN A 47 4.02 -11.93 5.67
N PHE A 48 2.76 -12.17 5.28
CA PHE A 48 1.61 -11.86 6.14
C PHE A 48 1.57 -12.72 7.41
N ASP A 49 1.90 -14.02 7.30
CA ASP A 49 2.02 -14.91 8.46
C ASP A 49 3.13 -14.45 9.41
N HIS A 50 4.25 -13.99 8.86
CA HIS A 50 5.33 -13.44 9.66
C HIS A 50 4.91 -12.13 10.33
N PHE A 51 4.23 -11.25 9.61
CA PHE A 51 3.68 -10.00 10.13
C PHE A 51 2.74 -10.24 11.31
N LEU A 52 1.73 -11.12 11.19
CA LEU A 52 0.82 -11.41 12.30
C LEU A 52 1.55 -11.99 13.52
N LYS A 53 2.59 -12.80 13.32
CA LYS A 53 3.45 -13.29 14.41
C LYS A 53 4.24 -12.16 15.08
N VAL A 54 4.72 -11.19 14.30
CA VAL A 54 5.40 -10.00 14.84
C VAL A 54 4.41 -9.15 15.65
N VAL A 55 3.22 -8.89 15.13
CA VAL A 55 2.15 -8.16 15.83
C VAL A 55 1.77 -8.85 17.14
N HIS A 56 1.58 -10.17 17.12
CA HIS A 56 1.26 -10.96 18.31
C HIS A 56 2.38 -10.86 19.37
N ARG A 57 3.64 -11.02 18.98
CA ARG A 57 4.79 -10.85 19.88
C ARG A 57 4.87 -9.43 20.44
N ALA A 58 4.57 -8.42 19.64
CA ALA A 58 4.57 -7.03 20.07
C ALA A 58 3.43 -6.75 21.07
N ALA A 59 2.25 -7.33 20.86
CA ALA A 59 1.13 -7.27 21.80
C ALA A 59 1.47 -7.93 23.14
N LEU A 60 2.09 -9.12 23.13
CA LEU A 60 2.57 -9.78 24.35
C LEU A 60 3.54 -8.89 25.14
N ARG A 61 4.44 -8.20 24.45
CA ARG A 61 5.39 -7.26 25.09
C ARG A 61 4.67 -6.01 25.63
N ALA A 62 3.72 -5.46 24.87
CA ALA A 62 2.94 -4.29 25.30
C ALA A 62 2.07 -4.58 26.54
N SER A 63 1.70 -5.84 26.74
CA SER A 63 0.99 -6.31 27.93
C SER A 63 1.87 -6.36 29.20
N MET A 64 3.20 -6.29 29.09
CA MET A 64 4.06 -6.14 30.27
C MET A 64 3.97 -4.71 30.82
N ARG A 65 3.61 -4.57 32.08
CA ARG A 65 3.49 -3.31 32.80
C ARG A 65 4.84 -2.92 33.43
N PHE A 66 4.98 -1.64 33.78
CA PHE A 66 6.21 -1.09 34.38
C PHE A 66 6.54 -1.70 35.74
N ASP A 67 5.54 -2.17 36.47
CA ASP A 67 5.68 -2.90 37.73
C ASP A 67 6.12 -4.37 37.53
N GLY A 68 6.39 -4.78 36.28
CA GLY A 68 6.78 -6.13 35.91
C GLY A 68 5.62 -7.12 35.82
N ARG A 69 4.38 -6.69 36.11
CA ARG A 69 3.19 -7.55 35.98
C ARG A 69 2.73 -7.60 34.54
N TYR A 70 2.31 -8.77 34.11
CA TYR A 70 1.64 -8.97 32.85
C TYR A 70 0.15 -8.65 33.00
N GLN A 71 -0.36 -7.81 32.11
CA GLN A 71 -1.78 -7.52 31.97
C GLN A 71 -2.08 -7.29 30.49
N PRO A 72 -2.95 -8.10 29.86
CA PRO A 72 -3.27 -7.94 28.45
C PRO A 72 -3.65 -6.51 28.07
N ILE A 73 -3.32 -6.14 26.84
CA ILE A 73 -3.86 -4.93 26.24
C ILE A 73 -5.38 -5.08 26.07
N GLU A 74 -6.11 -3.99 26.25
CA GLU A 74 -7.58 -3.98 26.13
C GLU A 74 -8.04 -3.97 24.67
N ARG A 75 -7.20 -3.47 23.75
CA ARG A 75 -7.50 -3.36 22.32
C ARG A 75 -6.23 -3.27 21.49
N LEU A 76 -6.29 -3.78 20.27
CA LEU A 76 -5.30 -3.55 19.22
C LEU A 76 -5.93 -2.73 18.08
N ASP A 77 -5.34 -1.59 17.77
CA ASP A 77 -5.61 -0.83 16.55
C ASP A 77 -4.49 -1.11 15.54
N LEU A 78 -4.82 -1.71 14.40
CA LEU A 78 -3.89 -1.99 13.31
C LEU A 78 -4.16 -1.04 12.14
N VAL A 79 -3.19 -0.19 11.84
CA VAL A 79 -3.26 0.84 10.80
C VAL A 79 -2.32 0.47 9.64
N PHE A 80 -2.90 0.25 8.47
CA PHE A 80 -2.18 0.20 7.20
C PHE A 80 -2.14 1.62 6.64
N ALA A 81 -1.03 2.31 6.87
CA ALA A 81 -0.86 3.72 6.55
C ALA A 81 -0.43 3.92 5.09
N GLY A 82 -1.36 3.72 4.16
CA GLY A 82 -1.17 3.96 2.72
C GLY A 82 -0.40 2.88 1.97
N ASP A 83 -0.59 2.91 0.64
CA ASP A 83 0.02 2.00 -0.33
C ASP A 83 -0.09 0.53 0.10
N THR A 84 -1.26 0.17 0.61
CA THR A 84 -1.60 -1.21 0.92
C THR A 84 -1.68 -1.99 -0.39
N TYR A 85 -2.34 -1.39 -1.38
CA TYR A 85 -2.39 -1.87 -2.73
C TYR A 85 -1.53 -1.02 -3.66
N ASP A 86 -1.14 -1.61 -4.78
CA ASP A 86 -0.52 -0.88 -5.87
C ASP A 86 -1.40 -1.03 -7.11
N TRP A 87 -2.41 -0.17 -7.22
CA TRP A 87 -3.34 -0.23 -8.34
C TRP A 87 -2.78 0.45 -9.57
N LEU A 88 -1.86 1.41 -9.44
CA LEU A 88 -1.27 2.14 -10.56
C LEU A 88 -0.35 1.28 -11.44
N THR A 89 0.12 0.15 -10.93
CA THR A 89 1.06 -0.74 -11.65
C THR A 89 0.39 -1.87 -12.43
N SER A 90 -0.88 -1.68 -12.79
CA SER A 90 -1.61 -2.60 -13.66
C SER A 90 -1.37 -2.34 -15.14
N ARG A 91 -1.17 -3.43 -15.93
CA ARG A 91 -1.19 -3.37 -17.40
C ARG A 91 -2.52 -2.87 -17.96
N LYS A 92 -3.62 -2.95 -17.20
CA LYS A 92 -4.95 -2.47 -17.62
C LYS A 92 -5.00 -0.97 -17.87
N TRP A 93 -4.05 -0.22 -17.34
CA TRP A 93 -3.94 1.21 -17.58
C TRP A 93 -3.16 1.58 -18.83
N LEU A 94 -2.59 0.62 -19.55
CA LEU A 94 -1.81 0.91 -20.77
C LEU A 94 -2.70 1.14 -22.00
N ASP A 95 -3.97 0.75 -21.91
CA ASP A 95 -5.04 1.00 -22.89
C ASP A 95 -5.53 2.47 -22.82
N ASP A 96 -6.73 2.79 -23.27
CA ASP A 96 -7.29 4.17 -23.25
C ASP A 96 -7.88 4.58 -21.90
N HIS A 97 -7.80 3.71 -20.90
CA HIS A 97 -8.41 3.93 -19.59
C HIS A 97 -7.36 4.35 -18.56
N ARG A 98 -7.72 5.34 -17.73
CA ARG A 98 -6.89 5.87 -16.65
C ARG A 98 -7.69 5.98 -15.36
N PRO A 99 -7.04 5.88 -14.18
CA PRO A 99 -7.71 6.01 -12.89
C PRO A 99 -8.00 7.48 -12.50
N TRP A 100 -7.54 8.45 -13.29
CA TRP A 100 -7.84 9.88 -13.15
C TRP A 100 -8.74 10.36 -14.28
N GLY A 101 -9.51 11.41 -14.04
CA GLY A 101 -10.56 11.90 -14.95
C GLY A 101 -11.76 10.96 -15.09
N MET A 102 -11.66 9.74 -14.56
CA MET A 102 -12.67 8.66 -14.43
C MET A 102 -13.97 8.93 -15.19
N PRO A 103 -13.97 8.86 -16.54
CA PRO A 103 -15.22 8.76 -17.27
C PRO A 103 -15.94 7.50 -16.76
N ARG A 104 -17.28 7.47 -16.80
CA ARG A 104 -18.04 6.30 -16.33
C ARG A 104 -17.54 4.96 -16.93
N SER A 105 -16.94 5.00 -18.12
CA SER A 105 -16.32 3.86 -18.79
C SER A 105 -15.04 3.31 -18.13
N ALA A 106 -14.33 4.07 -17.29
CA ALA A 106 -13.12 3.63 -16.60
C ALA A 106 -13.41 2.88 -15.28
N MET A 107 -14.64 2.97 -14.76
CA MET A 107 -15.03 2.32 -13.52
C MET A 107 -14.94 0.78 -13.57
N PRO A 108 -15.42 0.08 -14.61
CA PRO A 108 -15.31 -1.38 -14.67
C PRO A 108 -13.86 -1.87 -14.65
N ILE A 109 -12.93 -1.12 -15.25
CA ILE A 109 -11.51 -1.45 -15.25
C ILE A 109 -10.90 -1.21 -13.87
N THR A 110 -11.29 -0.13 -13.21
CA THR A 110 -10.90 0.15 -11.83
C THR A 110 -11.34 -0.96 -10.89
N GLU A 111 -12.61 -1.36 -10.99
CA GLU A 111 -13.16 -2.48 -10.22
C GLU A 111 -12.43 -3.79 -10.52
N GLN A 112 -12.07 -4.02 -11.79
CA GLN A 112 -11.28 -5.19 -12.18
C GLN A 112 -9.88 -5.17 -11.56
N VAL A 113 -9.16 -4.05 -11.60
CA VAL A 113 -7.82 -3.91 -11.00
C VAL A 113 -7.89 -4.12 -9.49
N ALA A 114 -8.87 -3.53 -8.82
CA ALA A 114 -9.10 -3.73 -7.39
C ALA A 114 -9.41 -5.21 -7.08
N ALA A 115 -10.34 -5.83 -7.82
CA ALA A 115 -10.72 -7.23 -7.63
C ALA A 115 -9.54 -8.19 -7.81
N LEU A 116 -8.71 -8.00 -8.83
CA LEU A 116 -7.52 -8.80 -9.07
C LEU A 116 -6.46 -8.60 -7.97
N SER A 117 -6.25 -7.36 -7.53
CA SER A 117 -5.34 -7.04 -6.43
C SER A 117 -5.79 -7.72 -5.13
N LEU A 118 -7.09 -7.74 -4.86
CA LEU A 118 -7.67 -8.44 -3.71
C LEU A 118 -7.57 -9.94 -3.83
N GLN A 119 -7.82 -10.48 -5.01
CA GLN A 119 -7.67 -11.90 -5.29
C GLN A 119 -6.24 -12.36 -5.03
N SER A 120 -5.24 -11.52 -5.34
CA SER A 120 -3.82 -11.80 -5.08
C SER A 120 -3.52 -12.10 -3.61
N ILE A 121 -4.22 -11.42 -2.69
CA ILE A 121 -4.04 -11.52 -1.24
C ILE A 121 -5.24 -12.12 -0.51
N ARG A 122 -6.14 -12.82 -1.23
CA ARG A 122 -7.40 -13.34 -0.66
C ARG A 122 -7.20 -14.13 0.64
N ARG A 123 -6.13 -14.94 0.72
CA ARG A 123 -5.82 -15.75 1.92
C ARG A 123 -5.48 -14.88 3.12
N ASP A 124 -4.78 -13.77 2.89
CA ASP A 124 -4.36 -12.85 3.93
C ASP A 124 -5.55 -12.00 4.41
N ILE A 125 -6.43 -11.58 3.49
CA ILE A 125 -7.71 -10.95 3.84
C ILE A 125 -8.58 -11.87 4.70
N VAL A 126 -8.73 -13.15 4.36
CA VAL A 126 -9.51 -14.10 5.17
C VAL A 126 -8.92 -14.25 6.59
N ARG A 127 -7.60 -14.28 6.71
CA ARG A 127 -6.92 -14.32 8.01
C ARG A 127 -7.11 -13.03 8.79
N LEU A 128 -7.04 -11.87 8.12
CA LEU A 128 -7.27 -10.57 8.72
C LEU A 128 -8.71 -10.45 9.24
N GLN A 129 -9.70 -10.85 8.44
CA GLN A 129 -11.10 -10.94 8.84
C GLN A 129 -11.28 -11.82 10.07
N LYS A 130 -10.62 -12.98 10.10
CA LYS A 130 -10.65 -13.85 11.28
C LYS A 130 -10.08 -13.17 12.52
N VAL A 131 -8.97 -12.43 12.39
CA VAL A 131 -8.39 -11.67 13.51
C VAL A 131 -9.30 -10.52 13.96
N ILE A 132 -9.97 -9.84 13.03
CA ILE A 132 -10.96 -8.79 13.33
C ILE A 132 -12.15 -9.38 14.11
N HIS A 133 -12.67 -10.53 13.65
CA HIS A 133 -13.85 -11.17 14.25
C HIS A 133 -13.55 -11.85 15.59
N ASP A 134 -12.52 -12.70 15.63
CA ASP A 134 -12.19 -13.52 16.80
C ASP A 134 -11.41 -12.74 17.86
N GLY A 135 -10.79 -11.62 17.48
CA GLY A 135 -9.80 -10.93 18.30
C GLY A 135 -8.45 -11.64 18.39
N LEU A 136 -7.46 -10.93 18.91
CA LEU A 136 -6.11 -11.44 19.14
C LEU A 136 -6.07 -12.22 20.46
N ALA A 137 -5.75 -13.52 20.40
CA ALA A 137 -5.56 -14.31 21.61
C ALA A 137 -4.30 -13.88 22.36
N LEU A 138 -4.47 -13.36 23.57
CA LEU A 138 -3.38 -13.09 24.50
C LEU A 138 -3.57 -13.92 25.77
N PRO A 139 -2.48 -14.42 26.39
CA PRO A 139 -2.58 -15.14 27.66
C PRO A 139 -3.15 -14.19 28.72
N LEU A 140 -3.85 -14.73 29.70
CA LEU A 140 -4.24 -14.02 30.93
C LEU A 140 -3.06 -13.99 31.92
N ALA A 141 -3.15 -13.12 32.92
CA ALA A 141 -2.20 -13.13 34.03
C ALA A 141 -2.50 -14.29 34.99
N ASP A 142 -1.46 -15.00 35.43
CA ASP A 142 -1.56 -15.94 36.54
C ASP A 142 -1.54 -15.21 37.90
N ARG A 143 -1.64 -15.97 39.00
CA ARG A 143 -1.58 -15.43 40.38
C ARG A 143 -0.27 -14.70 40.72
N HIS A 144 0.79 -14.91 39.93
CA HIS A 144 2.09 -14.26 40.09
C HIS A 144 2.26 -13.06 39.14
N GLY A 145 1.21 -12.68 38.40
CA GLY A 145 1.26 -11.61 37.41
C GLY A 145 2.11 -11.97 36.19
N ARG A 146 2.24 -13.26 35.85
CA ARG A 146 2.96 -13.73 34.66
C ARG A 146 1.97 -14.19 33.58
N PRO A 147 2.35 -14.20 32.29
CA PRO A 147 1.50 -14.76 31.25
C PRO A 147 1.24 -16.25 31.51
N SER A 148 -0.02 -16.64 31.62
CA SER A 148 -0.44 -18.03 31.81
C SER A 148 -0.38 -18.80 30.48
N PRO A 149 0.23 -20.01 30.43
CA PRO A 149 0.30 -20.79 29.20
C PRO A 149 -1.02 -21.48 28.82
N THR A 150 -1.98 -21.57 29.74
CA THR A 150 -3.21 -22.37 29.57
C THR A 150 -4.49 -21.54 29.48
N SER A 151 -4.45 -20.26 29.85
CA SER A 151 -5.62 -19.39 29.89
C SER A 151 -5.41 -18.17 29.01
N PHE A 152 -6.38 -17.89 28.13
CA PHE A 152 -6.30 -16.82 27.14
C PHE A 152 -7.57 -16.00 27.14
N GLU A 153 -7.44 -14.72 26.78
CA GLU A 153 -8.55 -13.86 26.40
C GLU A 153 -8.39 -13.35 24.97
N ARG A 154 -9.51 -12.94 24.37
CA ARG A 154 -9.56 -12.39 23.02
C ARG A 154 -9.64 -10.88 23.10
N VAL A 155 -8.55 -10.23 22.70
CA VAL A 155 -8.47 -8.78 22.64
C VAL A 155 -9.07 -8.28 21.32
N PRO A 156 -10.03 -7.34 21.34
CA PRO A 156 -10.60 -6.78 20.11
C PRO A 156 -9.53 -6.17 19.21
N VAL A 157 -9.65 -6.44 17.90
CA VAL A 157 -8.75 -5.87 16.87
C VAL A 157 -9.57 -4.99 15.94
N ARG A 158 -9.16 -3.73 15.80
CA ARG A 158 -9.69 -2.82 14.79
C ARG A 158 -8.65 -2.65 13.69
N VAL A 159 -9.07 -2.77 12.45
CA VAL A 159 -8.20 -2.58 11.29
C VAL A 159 -8.63 -1.34 10.53
N ILE A 160 -7.67 -0.48 10.23
CA ILE A 160 -7.86 0.76 9.51
C ILE A 160 -6.90 0.77 8.33
N MET A 161 -7.39 1.07 7.13
CA MET A 161 -6.60 1.34 5.94
C MET A 161 -6.65 2.83 5.64
N LEU A 162 -5.50 3.47 5.61
CA LEU A 162 -5.36 4.83 5.11
C LEU A 162 -5.10 4.74 3.62
N ALA A 163 -5.81 5.52 2.81
CA ALA A 163 -5.53 5.59 1.38
C ALA A 163 -4.22 6.36 1.13
N GLY A 164 -3.35 5.83 0.27
CA GLY A 164 -2.14 6.47 -0.21
C GLY A 164 -2.28 7.00 -1.65
N ASP A 165 -1.17 7.39 -2.27
CA ASP A 165 -1.18 7.85 -3.67
C ASP A 165 -1.39 6.68 -4.65
N ARG A 166 -0.92 5.47 -4.31
CA ARG A 166 -1.01 4.31 -5.22
C ARG A 166 -2.34 3.57 -5.17
N ASP A 167 -3.07 3.75 -4.08
CA ASP A 167 -4.36 3.12 -3.83
C ASP A 167 -5.42 4.14 -3.40
N ARG A 168 -5.28 5.39 -3.86
CA ARG A 168 -6.18 6.51 -3.52
C ARG A 168 -7.66 6.17 -3.71
N LEU A 169 -7.96 5.37 -4.73
CA LEU A 169 -9.29 4.87 -5.05
C LEU A 169 -9.90 4.00 -3.94
N LEU A 170 -9.14 3.57 -2.91
CA LEU A 170 -9.70 2.97 -1.68
C LEU A 170 -10.76 3.86 -1.05
N SER A 171 -10.62 5.19 -1.21
CA SER A 171 -11.60 6.17 -0.71
C SER A 171 -12.85 6.28 -1.61
N HIS A 172 -12.90 5.60 -2.75
CA HIS A 172 -14.08 5.60 -3.61
C HIS A 172 -15.26 4.88 -2.92
N PRO A 173 -16.50 5.42 -2.94
CA PRO A 173 -17.62 4.86 -2.18
C PRO A 173 -17.88 3.38 -2.39
N SER A 174 -17.86 2.89 -3.63
CA SER A 174 -18.11 1.47 -3.93
C SER A 174 -17.06 0.53 -3.34
N ILE A 175 -15.79 0.94 -3.39
CA ILE A 175 -14.67 0.17 -2.84
C ILE A 175 -14.69 0.27 -1.31
N ALA A 176 -14.94 1.47 -0.77
CA ALA A 176 -14.99 1.72 0.65
C ALA A 176 -16.12 0.94 1.34
N ALA A 177 -17.29 0.87 0.72
CA ALA A 177 -18.41 0.06 1.19
C ALA A 177 -18.05 -1.43 1.25
N TRP A 178 -17.36 -1.93 0.22
CA TRP A 178 -16.88 -3.32 0.19
C TRP A 178 -15.84 -3.60 1.27
N VAL A 179 -14.79 -2.78 1.42
CA VAL A 179 -13.78 -2.94 2.49
C VAL A 179 -14.42 -2.83 3.88
N SER A 180 -15.41 -1.95 4.05
CA SER A 180 -16.15 -1.83 5.31
C SER A 180 -16.98 -3.09 5.61
N SER A 181 -17.53 -3.75 4.59
CA SER A 181 -18.28 -5.01 4.74
C SER A 181 -17.44 -6.16 5.29
N ILE A 182 -16.11 -6.08 5.19
CA ILE A 182 -15.17 -7.05 5.76
C ILE A 182 -14.59 -6.63 7.10
N GLY A 183 -15.14 -5.59 7.73
CA GLY A 183 -14.76 -5.11 9.06
C GLY A 183 -13.52 -4.22 9.09
N ILE A 184 -13.10 -3.67 7.95
CA ILE A 184 -11.95 -2.77 7.84
C ILE A 184 -12.46 -1.34 7.63
N ALA A 185 -12.04 -0.42 8.49
CA ALA A 185 -12.33 1.00 8.30
C ALA A 185 -11.37 1.61 7.27
N ILE A 186 -11.85 2.57 6.50
CA ILE A 186 -11.01 3.38 5.59
C ILE A 186 -11.01 4.83 6.03
N GLY A 187 -9.87 5.49 5.89
CA GLY A 187 -9.75 6.93 6.09
C GLY A 187 -8.59 7.53 5.31
N SER A 188 -8.41 8.84 5.44
CA SER A 188 -7.22 9.56 5.02
C SER A 188 -6.22 9.75 6.17
N GLN A 189 -6.67 9.56 7.41
CA GLN A 189 -5.89 9.72 8.62
C GLN A 189 -6.42 8.84 9.76
N TRP A 190 -5.56 8.55 10.73
CA TRP A 190 -5.94 7.97 12.02
C TRP A 190 -5.52 8.91 13.14
N SER A 191 -6.34 9.07 14.19
CA SER A 191 -5.96 9.86 15.37
C SER A 191 -6.61 9.35 16.65
N ASP A 192 -5.92 9.50 17.78
CA ASP A 192 -6.44 9.33 19.14
C ASP A 192 -6.55 10.67 19.91
N GLY A 193 -6.43 11.80 19.22
CA GLY A 193 -6.43 13.16 19.76
C GLY A 193 -5.06 13.64 20.27
N GLN A 194 -4.15 12.73 20.61
CA GLN A 194 -2.75 13.04 20.97
C GLN A 194 -1.78 12.73 19.85
N ARG A 195 -2.11 11.72 19.04
CA ARG A 195 -1.31 11.23 17.93
C ARG A 195 -2.11 11.25 16.66
N GLU A 196 -1.41 11.41 15.55
CA GLU A 196 -2.00 11.35 14.22
C GLU A 196 -1.10 10.51 13.33
N ILE A 197 -1.70 9.61 12.55
CA ILE A 197 -1.02 8.88 11.49
C ILE A 197 -1.56 9.39 10.16
N LEU A 198 -0.63 9.84 9.31
CA LEU A 198 -0.90 10.35 7.96
C LEU A 198 -0.12 9.53 6.95
N HIS A 199 -0.64 9.41 5.73
CA HIS A 199 0.17 8.94 4.62
C HIS A 199 1.10 10.06 4.11
N GLY A 200 2.28 9.67 3.62
CA GLY A 200 3.35 10.58 3.20
C GLY A 200 3.07 11.32 1.90
N ASP A 201 2.10 10.86 1.10
CA ASP A 201 1.72 11.51 -0.16
C ASP A 201 1.21 12.95 0.03
N GLN A 202 0.64 13.26 1.20
CA GLN A 202 0.22 14.62 1.55
C GLN A 202 1.38 15.61 1.60
N LEU A 203 2.60 15.11 1.79
CA LEU A 203 3.82 15.91 1.80
C LEU A 203 4.65 15.71 0.53
N ASP A 204 4.31 14.76 -0.33
CA ASP A 204 5.04 14.53 -1.57
C ASP A 204 4.59 15.50 -2.65
N PRO A 205 5.44 16.45 -3.07
CA PRO A 205 5.10 17.41 -4.10
C PRO A 205 4.87 16.78 -5.49
N LEU A 206 5.26 15.51 -5.70
CA LEU A 206 4.89 14.73 -6.89
C LEU A 206 3.49 14.11 -6.79
N ALA A 207 2.96 13.91 -5.59
CA ALA A 207 1.69 13.22 -5.36
C ALA A 207 0.49 14.17 -5.26
N ILE A 208 0.73 15.49 -5.29
CA ILE A 208 -0.29 16.53 -5.21
C ILE A 208 -1.32 16.39 -6.35
N VAL A 209 -2.60 16.59 -6.00
CA VAL A 209 -3.71 16.61 -6.94
C VAL A 209 -4.52 17.90 -6.79
N SER A 210 -4.96 18.45 -7.92
CA SER A 210 -5.75 19.69 -7.97
C SER A 210 -7.18 19.55 -7.43
N SER A 211 -7.69 18.32 -7.31
CA SER A 211 -9.04 18.03 -6.84
C SER A 211 -9.09 16.65 -6.19
N SER A 212 -9.86 16.55 -5.10
CA SER A 212 -10.17 15.26 -4.45
C SER A 212 -11.20 14.43 -5.23
N LYS A 213 -11.93 15.03 -6.18
CA LYS A 213 -12.88 14.32 -7.03
C LYS A 213 -12.14 13.63 -8.18
N PHE A 214 -12.19 12.29 -8.19
CA PHE A 214 -11.54 11.47 -9.23
C PHE A 214 -12.03 11.76 -10.66
N GLU A 215 -13.31 12.10 -10.81
CA GLU A 215 -14.00 12.27 -12.10
C GLU A 215 -13.52 13.49 -12.90
N SER A 216 -12.91 14.48 -12.25
CA SER A 216 -12.55 15.75 -12.89
C SER A 216 -11.12 16.19 -12.66
N ARG A 217 -10.32 15.37 -11.95
CA ARG A 217 -8.94 15.72 -11.63
C ARG A 217 -7.97 15.29 -12.72
N ALA A 218 -6.96 16.13 -12.93
CA ALA A 218 -5.73 15.72 -13.59
C ALA A 218 -4.98 14.68 -12.71
N PRO A 219 -4.09 13.86 -13.30
CA PRO A 219 -3.20 13.01 -12.51
C PRO A 219 -2.26 13.87 -11.66
N SER A 220 -1.72 13.31 -10.58
CA SER A 220 -0.49 13.83 -10.00
C SER A 220 0.71 13.50 -10.91
N LEU A 221 1.83 14.18 -10.72
CA LEU A 221 3.05 13.85 -11.46
C LEU A 221 3.53 12.42 -11.15
N ALA A 222 3.41 11.97 -9.90
CA ALA A 222 3.72 10.61 -9.47
C ALA A 222 2.83 9.56 -10.16
N GLU A 223 1.51 9.80 -10.24
CA GLU A 223 0.57 8.90 -10.94
C GLU A 223 0.90 8.80 -12.43
N SER A 224 1.15 9.94 -13.09
CA SER A 224 1.53 9.96 -14.51
C SER A 224 2.85 9.23 -14.75
N LEU A 225 3.87 9.47 -13.93
CA LEU A 225 5.15 8.76 -14.01
C LEU A 225 5.00 7.26 -13.74
N ARG A 226 4.17 6.85 -12.79
CA ARG A 226 3.97 5.43 -12.50
C ARG A 226 3.31 4.74 -13.67
N ILE A 227 2.21 5.27 -14.20
CA ILE A 227 1.44 4.60 -15.26
C ILE A 227 2.08 4.80 -16.64
N ASP A 228 2.20 6.04 -17.09
CA ASP A 228 2.53 6.34 -18.49
C ASP A 228 4.03 6.13 -18.78
N PHE A 229 4.88 6.15 -17.74
CA PHE A 229 6.30 5.83 -17.86
C PHE A 229 6.64 4.43 -17.32
N LEU A 230 6.57 4.19 -16.00
CA LEU A 230 7.15 2.99 -15.37
C LEU A 230 6.40 1.70 -15.71
N THR A 231 5.07 1.70 -15.64
CA THR A 231 4.21 0.56 -16.00
C THR A 231 4.36 0.24 -17.48
N ARG A 232 4.40 1.26 -18.35
CA ARG A 232 4.61 1.11 -19.79
C ARG A 232 5.98 0.50 -20.11
N PHE A 233 7.04 1.09 -19.56
CA PHE A 233 8.40 0.56 -19.67
C PHE A 233 8.45 -0.92 -19.26
N SER A 234 7.82 -1.25 -18.14
CA SER A 234 7.83 -2.60 -17.59
C SER A 234 7.13 -3.61 -18.50
N ALA A 235 5.95 -3.25 -19.03
CA ALA A 235 5.23 -4.09 -19.98
C ALA A 235 6.01 -4.29 -21.27
N ASP A 236 6.49 -3.20 -21.88
CA ASP A 236 7.24 -3.23 -23.14
C ASP A 236 8.53 -4.04 -23.00
N LEU A 237 9.22 -3.94 -21.86
CA LEU A 237 10.44 -4.71 -21.56
C LEU A 237 10.15 -6.20 -21.46
N ILE A 238 9.11 -6.59 -20.69
CA ILE A 238 8.72 -7.99 -20.54
C ILE A 238 8.32 -8.57 -21.91
N ASP A 239 7.51 -7.87 -22.67
CA ASP A 239 7.00 -8.35 -23.96
C ASP A 239 8.14 -8.45 -24.99
N SER A 240 8.99 -7.42 -25.09
CA SER A 240 10.13 -7.42 -26.01
C SER A 240 11.10 -8.56 -25.70
N LEU A 241 11.42 -8.79 -24.42
CA LEU A 241 12.42 -9.78 -24.03
C LEU A 241 11.90 -11.21 -23.92
N SER A 242 10.58 -11.39 -23.83
CA SER A 242 9.95 -12.72 -23.89
C SER A 242 10.21 -13.41 -25.24
N ASN A 243 10.31 -12.64 -26.32
CA ASN A 243 10.64 -13.15 -27.66
C ASN A 243 12.10 -13.61 -27.81
N HIS A 244 12.98 -13.24 -26.89
CA HIS A 244 14.40 -13.61 -26.90
C HIS A 244 14.72 -14.84 -26.03
N GLY A 245 13.70 -15.47 -25.44
CA GLY A 245 13.82 -16.72 -24.68
C GLY A 245 13.72 -16.54 -23.16
N ASN A 246 13.58 -17.67 -22.45
CA ASN A 246 13.26 -17.71 -21.02
C ASN A 246 14.27 -16.97 -20.12
N TYR A 247 15.54 -16.95 -20.51
CA TYR A 247 16.59 -16.26 -19.75
C TYR A 247 16.35 -14.74 -19.71
N PHE A 248 16.14 -14.10 -20.87
CA PHE A 248 15.91 -12.66 -20.95
C PHE A 248 14.56 -12.26 -20.33
N CYS A 249 13.53 -13.09 -20.50
CA CYS A 249 12.24 -12.89 -19.82
C CYS A 249 12.42 -12.87 -18.28
N SER A 250 13.18 -13.83 -17.73
CA SER A 250 13.44 -13.87 -16.28
C SER A 250 14.26 -12.67 -15.79
N LEU A 251 15.24 -12.20 -16.57
CA LEU A 251 15.97 -10.97 -16.26
C LEU A 251 15.06 -9.74 -16.29
N ALA A 252 14.20 -9.61 -17.30
CA ALA A 252 13.22 -8.52 -17.41
C ALA A 252 12.30 -8.49 -16.18
N GLN A 253 11.73 -9.63 -15.80
CA GLN A 253 10.86 -9.75 -14.63
C GLN A 253 11.57 -9.34 -13.34
N LYS A 254 12.84 -9.74 -13.15
CA LYS A 254 13.63 -9.34 -11.96
C LYS A 254 13.92 -7.85 -11.94
N LEU A 255 14.27 -7.26 -13.09
CA LEU A 255 14.49 -5.82 -13.21
C LEU A 255 13.19 -5.06 -12.89
N VAL A 256 12.07 -5.42 -13.52
CA VAL A 256 10.76 -4.82 -13.26
C VAL A 256 10.38 -4.95 -11.79
N GLN A 257 10.51 -6.14 -11.19
CA GLN A 257 10.23 -6.35 -9.77
C GLN A 257 11.07 -5.46 -8.85
N SER A 258 12.32 -5.17 -9.23
CA SER A 258 13.20 -4.29 -8.44
C SER A 258 12.87 -2.79 -8.54
N MET A 259 12.06 -2.40 -9.53
CA MET A 259 11.66 -1.01 -9.78
C MET A 259 10.22 -0.70 -9.42
N ILE A 260 9.28 -1.61 -9.71
CA ILE A 260 7.84 -1.29 -9.74
C ILE A 260 7.30 -0.81 -8.38
N PHE A 261 7.89 -1.30 -7.29
CA PHE A 261 7.51 -0.93 -5.92
C PHE A 261 8.22 0.33 -5.39
N ARG A 262 9.16 0.91 -6.14
CA ARG A 262 9.88 2.13 -5.77
C ARG A 262 9.23 3.36 -6.36
N GLU A 263 9.61 4.54 -5.89
CA GLU A 263 9.21 5.77 -6.55
C GLU A 263 9.77 5.85 -7.97
N PRO A 264 9.02 6.45 -8.92
CA PRO A 264 9.43 6.41 -10.33
C PRO A 264 10.80 7.03 -10.58
N LEU A 265 11.18 8.05 -9.79
CA LEU A 265 12.50 8.68 -9.88
C LEU A 265 13.63 7.83 -9.30
N ASP A 266 13.33 6.91 -8.37
CA ASP A 266 14.29 5.96 -7.80
C ASP A 266 14.56 4.77 -8.75
N ALA A 267 13.60 4.46 -9.63
CA ALA A 267 13.77 3.42 -10.64
C ALA A 267 14.99 3.66 -11.53
N VAL A 268 15.39 4.92 -11.70
CA VAL A 268 16.60 5.35 -12.40
C VAL A 268 17.87 4.71 -11.83
N ALA A 269 18.05 4.76 -10.50
CA ALA A 269 19.24 4.23 -9.85
C ALA A 269 19.30 2.70 -10.00
N VAL A 270 18.15 2.05 -9.94
CA VAL A 270 18.01 0.61 -10.19
C VAL A 270 18.36 0.28 -11.63
N MET A 271 17.80 1.00 -12.60
CA MET A 271 18.06 0.79 -14.02
C MET A 271 19.56 0.92 -14.34
N ARG A 272 20.22 1.94 -13.80
CA ARG A 272 21.68 2.12 -13.93
C ARG A 272 22.45 0.93 -13.36
N ALA A 273 22.19 0.56 -12.12
CA ALA A 273 22.86 -0.57 -11.47
C ALA A 273 22.66 -1.88 -12.26
N TRP A 274 21.48 -2.08 -12.84
CA TRP A 274 21.20 -3.25 -13.68
C TRP A 274 21.95 -3.23 -15.00
N ILE A 275 22.00 -2.11 -15.70
CA ILE A 275 22.78 -1.97 -16.94
C ILE A 275 24.26 -2.21 -16.67
N ASP A 276 24.80 -1.64 -15.59
CA ASP A 276 26.22 -1.77 -15.23
C ASP A 276 26.56 -3.24 -14.92
N HIS A 277 25.72 -3.91 -14.11
CA HIS A 277 25.91 -5.31 -13.74
C HIS A 277 25.79 -6.27 -14.92
N HIS A 278 24.95 -5.94 -15.92
CA HIS A 278 24.71 -6.79 -17.09
C HIS A 278 25.40 -6.26 -18.36
N SER A 279 26.43 -5.44 -18.21
CA SER A 279 27.21 -4.88 -19.33
C SER A 279 27.80 -5.94 -20.26
N GLY A 280 28.05 -7.16 -19.77
CA GLY A 280 28.46 -8.31 -20.59
C GLY A 280 27.37 -8.82 -21.57
N SER A 281 26.10 -8.45 -21.37
CA SER A 281 24.99 -8.75 -22.29
C SER A 281 24.58 -7.49 -23.03
N MET A 282 25.35 -7.11 -24.06
CA MET A 282 25.11 -5.90 -24.84
C MET A 282 23.68 -5.81 -25.40
N ALA A 283 23.08 -6.94 -25.80
CA ALA A 283 21.73 -6.99 -26.32
C ALA A 283 20.66 -6.63 -25.27
N PHE A 284 20.77 -7.14 -24.05
CA PHE A 284 19.84 -6.80 -22.96
C PHE A 284 19.97 -5.34 -22.57
N ALA A 285 21.21 -4.85 -22.40
CA ALA A 285 21.47 -3.47 -22.06
C ALA A 285 20.96 -2.51 -23.15
N ALA A 286 21.17 -2.82 -24.43
CA ALA A 286 20.64 -2.03 -25.54
C ALA A 286 19.10 -1.99 -25.54
N ALA A 287 18.44 -3.15 -25.42
CA ALA A 287 16.98 -3.22 -25.36
C ALA A 287 16.42 -2.42 -24.18
N CYS A 288 17.03 -2.54 -23.00
CA CYS A 288 16.70 -1.76 -21.81
C CYS A 288 16.77 -0.25 -22.08
N ARG A 289 17.86 0.24 -22.67
CA ARG A 289 18.05 1.67 -22.99
C ARG A 289 17.03 2.17 -24.02
N ASP A 290 16.79 1.39 -25.06
CA ASP A 290 15.89 1.77 -26.15
C ASP A 290 14.43 1.84 -25.67
N ILE A 291 13.98 0.85 -24.91
CA ILE A 291 12.63 0.82 -24.34
C ILE A 291 12.46 1.97 -23.36
N TRP A 292 13.44 2.22 -22.48
CA TRP A 292 13.42 3.34 -21.53
C TRP A 292 13.24 4.69 -22.24
N LYS A 293 14.01 4.96 -23.30
CA LYS A 293 13.89 6.19 -24.10
C LYS A 293 12.50 6.33 -24.73
N ARG A 294 11.96 5.26 -25.30
CA ARG A 294 10.60 5.28 -25.88
C ARG A 294 9.54 5.55 -24.82
N SER A 295 9.67 4.95 -23.63
CA SER A 295 8.76 5.17 -22.52
C SER A 295 8.82 6.62 -22.01
N ILE A 296 10.00 7.23 -21.94
CA ILE A 296 10.14 8.67 -21.61
C ILE A 296 9.42 9.53 -22.66
N ALA A 297 9.70 9.32 -23.94
CA ALA A 297 9.10 10.12 -25.01
C ALA A 297 7.56 10.00 -25.03
N SER A 298 7.05 8.79 -24.78
CA SER A 298 5.62 8.53 -24.65
C SER A 298 5.03 9.25 -23.44
N TRP A 299 5.64 9.10 -22.26
CA TRP A 299 5.19 9.77 -21.03
C TRP A 299 5.23 11.29 -21.17
N TYR A 300 6.33 11.85 -21.67
CA TYR A 300 6.49 13.29 -21.88
C TYR A 300 5.38 13.85 -22.78
N SER A 301 5.12 13.18 -23.91
CA SER A 301 4.03 13.56 -24.82
C SER A 301 2.65 13.49 -24.16
N HIS A 302 2.43 12.53 -23.26
CA HIS A 302 1.19 12.41 -22.49
C HIS A 302 1.08 13.50 -21.41
N ALA A 303 2.14 13.71 -20.63
CA ALA A 303 2.20 14.70 -19.57
C ALA A 303 2.01 16.13 -20.12
N MET A 304 2.59 16.46 -21.28
CA MET A 304 2.41 17.76 -21.92
C MET A 304 0.96 18.03 -22.35
N ARG A 305 0.21 16.97 -22.71
CA ARG A 305 -1.22 17.06 -23.05
C ARG A 305 -2.11 17.14 -21.83
N LEU A 306 -1.85 16.31 -20.82
CA LEU A 306 -2.70 16.17 -19.62
C LEU A 306 -2.40 17.22 -18.54
N ARG A 307 -1.18 17.77 -18.53
CA ARG A 307 -0.66 18.69 -17.50
C ARG A 307 -0.92 18.18 -16.08
N PRO A 308 -0.17 17.15 -15.61
CA PRO A 308 -0.28 16.65 -14.25
C PRO A 308 -0.20 17.78 -13.21
N SER A 309 -0.95 17.63 -12.13
CA SER A 309 -0.98 18.61 -11.04
C SER A 309 0.38 18.67 -10.34
N HIS A 310 0.86 19.89 -10.08
CA HIS A 310 2.06 20.14 -9.30
C HIS A 310 2.04 21.56 -8.71
N GLU A 311 2.82 21.80 -7.66
CA GLU A 311 2.94 23.11 -6.99
C GLU A 311 4.28 23.82 -7.27
N TYR A 312 5.13 23.25 -8.12
CA TYR A 312 6.42 23.85 -8.44
C TYR A 312 6.30 25.17 -9.22
N ALA A 313 7.21 26.09 -8.92
CA ALA A 313 7.37 27.35 -9.65
C ALA A 313 8.07 27.19 -11.02
N PHE A 314 8.47 25.98 -11.38
CA PHE A 314 9.09 25.61 -12.66
C PHE A 314 8.27 24.50 -13.31
N ASP A 315 8.49 24.22 -14.62
CA ASP A 315 7.86 23.08 -15.28
C ASP A 315 8.58 21.77 -14.87
N PRO A 316 7.97 20.94 -14.03
CA PRO A 316 8.60 19.72 -13.55
C PRO A 316 8.66 18.64 -14.65
N ILE A 317 7.86 18.75 -15.71
CA ILE A 317 7.80 17.74 -16.77
C ILE A 317 9.12 17.72 -17.54
N ASP A 318 9.58 18.90 -18.01
CA ASP A 318 10.85 19.05 -18.72
C ASP A 318 12.04 18.63 -17.86
N THR A 319 12.01 19.02 -16.59
CA THR A 319 13.07 18.71 -15.62
C THR A 319 13.18 17.20 -15.38
N VAL A 320 12.04 16.54 -15.17
CA VAL A 320 12.00 15.09 -14.95
C VAL A 320 12.36 14.33 -16.22
N ALA A 321 11.88 14.74 -17.40
CA ALA A 321 12.24 14.11 -18.67
C ALA A 321 13.76 14.16 -18.89
N SER A 322 14.35 15.34 -18.73
CA SER A 322 15.80 15.54 -18.85
C SER A 322 16.58 14.66 -17.86
N TYR A 323 16.10 14.54 -16.62
CA TYR A 323 16.70 13.66 -15.62
C TYR A 323 16.64 12.18 -16.03
N LEU A 324 15.47 11.69 -16.45
CA LEU A 324 15.26 10.30 -16.87
C LEU A 324 16.12 9.94 -18.10
N GLU A 325 16.31 10.88 -19.04
CA GLU A 325 17.15 10.69 -20.22
C GLU A 325 18.64 10.70 -19.89
N CYS A 326 19.08 11.70 -19.10
CA CYS A 326 20.47 11.86 -18.70
C CYS A 326 20.97 10.62 -17.95
N ALA A 327 20.14 10.07 -17.07
CA ALA A 327 20.54 8.96 -16.22
C ALA A 327 20.88 7.68 -16.98
N VAL A 328 20.30 7.49 -18.17
CA VAL A 328 20.65 6.37 -19.03
C VAL A 328 21.82 6.73 -19.93
N ASN A 329 21.86 7.91 -20.54
CA ASN A 329 22.90 8.23 -21.54
C ASN A 329 24.27 8.55 -20.92
N ASP A 330 24.30 9.31 -19.84
CA ASP A 330 25.52 9.69 -19.13
C ASP A 330 25.29 9.68 -17.61
N PRO A 331 25.44 8.50 -17.00
CA PRO A 331 25.27 8.32 -15.56
C PRO A 331 26.14 9.27 -14.71
N SER A 332 27.28 9.73 -15.26
CA SER A 332 28.27 10.54 -14.53
C SER A 332 27.90 12.01 -14.45
N SER A 333 27.15 12.54 -15.42
CA SER A 333 26.63 13.91 -15.43
C SER A 333 25.23 14.05 -14.83
N CYS A 334 24.55 12.92 -14.58
CA CYS A 334 23.19 12.92 -14.08
C CYS A 334 23.12 13.18 -12.57
N SER A 335 23.03 14.46 -12.19
CA SER A 335 22.49 14.87 -10.89
C SER A 335 21.12 15.53 -11.08
N LEU A 336 20.11 15.10 -10.32
CA LEU A 336 18.93 15.93 -10.13
C LEU A 336 19.41 17.31 -9.64
N PRO A 337 19.01 18.43 -10.28
CA PRO A 337 19.47 19.75 -9.87
C PRO A 337 19.24 19.90 -8.36
N LEU A 338 20.25 20.32 -7.61
CA LEU A 338 20.17 20.41 -6.14
C LEU A 338 18.99 21.28 -5.66
N SER A 339 18.53 22.23 -6.46
CA SER A 339 17.30 23.01 -6.22
C SER A 339 16.02 22.17 -6.36
N THR A 340 15.95 21.30 -7.37
CA THR A 340 14.86 20.33 -7.56
C THR A 340 14.94 19.21 -6.53
N ALA A 341 16.14 18.71 -6.21
CA ALA A 341 16.35 17.69 -5.17
C ALA A 341 16.11 18.24 -3.76
N GLY A 342 16.32 19.54 -3.52
CA GLY A 342 15.98 20.22 -2.27
C GLY A 342 14.48 20.52 -2.12
N ALA A 343 13.78 20.81 -3.23
CA ALA A 343 12.32 20.93 -3.26
C ALA A 343 11.61 19.56 -3.23
N LEU A 344 12.23 18.51 -3.78
CA LEU A 344 11.77 17.11 -3.74
C LEU A 344 12.18 16.38 -2.46
N ARG A 345 13.20 16.87 -1.74
CA ARG A 345 13.51 16.42 -0.38
C ARG A 345 12.63 17.20 0.58
N ILE A 346 11.49 16.59 0.91
CA ILE A 346 10.67 17.01 2.04
C ILE A 346 11.58 17.12 3.27
N VAL A 347 11.78 18.35 3.74
CA VAL A 347 12.44 18.60 5.03
C VAL A 347 11.42 18.25 6.10
N TYR A 348 11.53 17.04 6.65
CA TYR A 348 10.75 16.69 7.84
C TYR A 348 11.15 17.64 8.98
N PRO A 349 10.19 18.33 9.65
CA PRO A 349 10.52 19.12 10.82
C PRO A 349 11.22 18.24 11.84
N ASN A 350 12.36 18.72 12.34
CA ASN A 350 13.24 17.99 13.25
C ASN A 350 12.48 17.63 14.54
N CYS A 351 12.03 16.38 14.70
CA CYS A 351 11.35 15.89 15.92
C CYS A 351 12.26 15.85 17.18
N ARG A 352 13.43 16.51 17.17
CA ARG A 352 14.37 16.58 18.30
C ARG A 352 14.21 17.83 19.17
N GLU A 353 13.47 18.85 18.71
CA GLU A 353 13.11 19.95 19.59
C GLU A 353 12.05 19.45 20.58
N LYS A 354 12.30 19.68 21.89
CA LYS A 354 11.47 19.18 22.98
C LYS A 354 10.00 19.55 22.72
N PRO A 355 9.08 18.58 22.62
CA PRO A 355 7.69 18.88 22.32
C PRO A 355 7.05 19.47 23.57
N HIS A 356 6.90 20.80 23.57
CA HIS A 356 5.77 21.43 24.24
C HIS A 356 4.49 21.31 23.41
N ALA A 357 4.54 20.67 22.25
CA ALA A 357 3.38 20.45 21.38
C ALA A 357 2.44 19.38 21.93
N GLU A 358 1.16 19.73 22.04
CA GLU A 358 0.08 18.87 22.54
C GLU A 358 -0.24 17.67 21.62
N ARG A 359 0.35 17.60 20.42
CA ARG A 359 0.09 16.56 19.41
C ARG A 359 1.36 16.07 18.71
N CYS A 360 1.42 14.77 18.43
CA CYS A 360 2.52 14.11 17.73
C CYS A 360 2.03 13.45 16.43
N SER A 361 2.47 13.96 15.29
CA SER A 361 2.13 13.38 13.98
C SER A 361 3.22 12.41 13.52
N VAL A 362 2.80 11.23 13.08
CA VAL A 362 3.64 10.21 12.46
C VAL A 362 3.25 10.12 10.99
N ILE A 363 4.15 10.51 10.12
CA ILE A 363 3.96 10.41 8.69
C ILE A 363 4.55 9.06 8.24
N CYS A 364 3.73 8.25 7.57
CA CYS A 364 4.08 6.94 7.05
C CYS A 364 3.94 6.94 5.53
N GLY A 365 4.88 6.35 4.80
CA GLY A 365 4.95 6.49 3.34
C GLY A 365 6.20 7.26 2.92
N HIS A 366 6.80 6.83 1.81
CA HIS A 366 8.10 7.29 1.26
C HIS A 366 9.30 7.33 2.24
N PRO A 367 9.75 6.20 2.81
CA PRO A 367 10.88 6.16 3.76
C PRO A 367 12.27 6.34 3.11
N GLN A 368 12.40 6.79 1.87
CA GLN A 368 13.68 6.70 1.13
C GLN A 368 14.55 7.96 1.18
N TYR A 369 14.08 9.06 1.75
CA TYR A 369 14.96 10.17 2.12
C TYR A 369 15.32 10.03 3.61
N PRO A 370 16.39 9.30 3.98
CA PRO A 370 16.87 9.41 5.34
C PRO A 370 17.13 10.89 5.61
N CYS A 371 16.52 11.41 6.68
CA CYS A 371 16.94 12.66 7.26
C CYS A 371 18.42 12.50 7.61
N LYS A 372 19.32 12.91 6.71
CA LYS A 372 20.75 12.98 7.00
C LYS A 372 20.88 14.05 8.07
N THR A 373 20.91 13.62 9.32
CA THR A 373 21.48 14.43 10.39
C THR A 373 22.96 14.55 10.06
N ASP A 374 23.39 15.78 9.78
CA ASP A 374 24.81 16.11 9.68
C ASP A 374 25.47 15.75 11.02
N LEU A 375 26.13 14.59 11.10
CA LEU A 375 27.02 14.21 12.19
C LEU A 375 28.41 14.79 11.93
N SER A 376 28.46 16.09 11.61
CA SER A 376 29.69 16.83 11.29
C SER A 376 29.92 17.99 12.27
N THR A 377 29.56 17.86 13.54
CA THR A 377 30.19 18.68 14.60
C THR A 377 30.37 17.87 15.88
N GLY A 378 31.64 17.68 16.24
CA GLY A 378 32.04 17.11 17.52
C GLY A 378 32.09 18.17 18.63
N LEU A 379 31.76 17.73 19.84
CA LEU A 379 31.99 18.33 21.16
C LEU A 379 30.99 19.40 21.68
N PRO A 380 30.86 19.50 23.03
CA PRO A 380 29.63 19.89 23.70
C PRO A 380 29.61 21.37 24.10
N ALA A 381 28.43 21.99 24.04
CA ALA A 381 28.21 23.29 24.67
C ALA A 381 26.82 23.36 25.31
N VAL A 382 26.85 23.57 26.62
CA VAL A 382 25.78 24.08 27.47
C VAL A 382 25.68 25.58 27.25
N PHE A 383 24.48 26.17 27.08
CA PHE A 383 24.03 27.44 27.68
C PHE A 383 22.57 27.77 27.28
N SER A 384 22.00 28.76 27.98
CA SER A 384 20.60 28.95 28.37
C SER A 384 20.11 30.38 28.02
N LEU A 385 18.76 30.55 27.94
CA LEU A 385 17.94 31.80 27.94
C LEU A 385 18.02 32.71 26.67
N ALA A 386 16.99 33.43 26.20
CA ALA A 386 15.60 33.68 26.60
C ALA A 386 14.76 34.27 25.42
N GLU A 387 13.44 34.08 25.52
CA GLU A 387 12.28 34.96 25.22
C GLU A 387 11.95 35.61 23.85
N ASN A 388 10.62 35.58 23.62
CA ASN A 388 9.70 36.48 22.89
C ASN A 388 9.58 36.42 21.36
N SER A 389 8.45 35.88 20.88
CA SER A 389 7.32 36.70 20.40
C SER A 389 6.18 35.85 19.82
N SER A 390 4.97 36.38 20.02
CA SER A 390 3.64 35.81 19.77
C SER A 390 3.16 36.00 18.32
N PHE A 391 2.55 34.97 17.73
CA PHE A 391 1.63 35.11 16.60
C PHE A 391 0.44 34.15 16.74
N SER A 392 -0.75 34.68 16.51
CA SER A 392 -2.05 34.02 16.64
C SER A 392 -2.81 34.05 15.31
N PHE A 393 -3.42 32.92 14.92
CA PHE A 393 -4.44 32.84 13.86
C PHE A 393 -5.58 31.89 14.28
N PRO A 394 -6.81 32.06 13.74
CA PRO A 394 -8.06 31.61 14.35
C PRO A 394 -8.47 30.17 13.95
N PRO A 395 -9.43 29.54 14.65
CA PRO A 395 -9.92 28.21 14.30
C PRO A 395 -11.04 28.27 13.25
N PHE A 396 -10.94 27.43 12.22
CA PHE A 396 -12.08 27.05 11.39
C PHE A 396 -12.68 25.74 11.91
N ALA A 397 -13.97 25.80 12.25
CA ALA A 397 -14.81 24.65 12.54
C ALA A 397 -15.50 24.18 11.26
N LEU A 398 -15.53 22.87 11.02
CA LEU A 398 -16.44 22.25 10.05
C LEU A 398 -17.06 21.00 10.68
N GLN A 399 -18.33 21.14 11.07
CA GLN A 399 -19.28 20.06 11.27
C GLN A 399 -19.76 19.57 9.90
N GLY A 400 -19.82 18.25 9.70
CA GLY A 400 -20.41 17.62 8.53
C GLY A 400 -21.30 16.44 8.93
N HIS A 401 -22.60 16.59 8.68
CA HIS A 401 -23.66 15.62 8.94
C HIS A 401 -23.54 14.36 8.06
N MET A 402 -23.73 13.18 8.65
CA MET A 402 -23.99 11.93 7.93
C MET A 402 -25.45 11.89 7.46
N ASN A 403 -25.68 11.84 6.15
CA ASN A 403 -26.91 11.32 5.56
C ASN A 403 -26.62 9.94 4.99
N GLN A 404 -27.38 8.94 5.45
CA GLN A 404 -27.34 7.57 4.94
C GLN A 404 -28.05 7.50 3.58
N ALA A 405 -27.31 7.06 2.55
CA ALA A 405 -27.88 6.46 1.36
C ALA A 405 -27.42 5.00 1.31
N TYR A 406 -28.36 4.08 1.20
CA TYR A 406 -28.05 2.67 0.94
C TYR A 406 -27.65 2.54 -0.53
N GLU A 407 -26.37 2.26 -0.80
CA GLU A 407 -25.88 1.94 -2.15
C GLU A 407 -25.69 0.44 -2.34
N VAL A 408 -26.07 -0.02 -3.53
CA VAL A 408 -26.01 -1.41 -3.98
C VAL A 408 -24.56 -1.78 -4.28
N VAL A 409 -24.00 -2.74 -3.54
CA VAL A 409 -22.68 -3.31 -3.83
C VAL A 409 -22.71 -4.01 -5.20
N PRO A 410 -21.81 -3.69 -6.15
CA PRO A 410 -21.82 -4.31 -7.49
C PRO A 410 -21.62 -5.84 -7.42
N ARG A 411 -22.44 -6.61 -8.15
CA ARG A 411 -22.41 -8.09 -8.18
C ARG A 411 -21.03 -8.68 -8.52
N GLN A 412 -20.21 -7.96 -9.27
CA GLN A 412 -18.88 -8.41 -9.71
C GLN A 412 -17.92 -8.62 -8.51
N PHE A 413 -18.02 -7.82 -7.45
CA PHE A 413 -17.23 -8.00 -6.23
C PHE A 413 -17.63 -9.24 -5.42
N LEU A 414 -18.92 -9.57 -5.38
CA LEU A 414 -19.42 -10.74 -4.66
C LEU A 414 -19.01 -12.06 -5.34
N HIS A 415 -18.88 -12.06 -6.67
CA HIS A 415 -18.47 -13.25 -7.42
C HIS A 415 -16.98 -13.58 -7.29
N ALA A 416 -16.09 -12.58 -7.25
CA ALA A 416 -14.65 -12.80 -7.07
C ALA A 416 -14.29 -13.43 -5.71
N LEU A 417 -15.17 -13.29 -4.72
CA LEU A 417 -14.90 -13.66 -3.33
C LEU A 417 -15.69 -14.84 -2.80
N ARG A 418 -16.56 -15.53 -3.56
CA ARG A 418 -17.38 -16.66 -3.05
C ARG A 418 -16.57 -17.56 -2.10
N VAL A 419 -16.77 -17.34 -0.81
CA VAL A 419 -16.41 -18.21 0.31
C VAL A 419 -17.60 -19.16 0.42
N PRO A 420 -17.41 -20.48 0.54
CA PRO A 420 -18.54 -21.37 0.76
C PRO A 420 -19.30 -20.93 2.01
N PRO A 421 -20.64 -20.74 1.96
CA PRO A 421 -21.39 -20.38 3.14
C PRO A 421 -21.37 -21.57 4.10
N SER A 422 -20.76 -21.38 5.27
CA SER A 422 -20.86 -22.31 6.41
C SER A 422 -21.55 -21.60 7.57
N ILE A 423 -22.75 -21.05 7.33
CA ILE A 423 -23.66 -20.61 8.40
C ILE A 423 -25.07 -20.94 7.94
N ALA A 424 -25.66 -21.96 8.58
CA ALA A 424 -27.07 -22.28 8.47
C ALA A 424 -27.86 -21.16 9.17
N LEU A 425 -28.66 -20.42 8.41
CA LEU A 425 -29.73 -19.60 8.95
C LEU A 425 -30.91 -20.54 9.20
N PHE A 426 -31.24 -20.77 10.46
CA PHE A 426 -32.53 -21.32 10.87
C PHE A 426 -33.57 -20.20 10.74
N GLU A 427 -34.60 -20.41 9.92
CA GLU A 427 -35.88 -19.72 10.07
C GLU A 427 -36.94 -20.70 10.60
N PRO A 428 -37.93 -20.23 11.39
CA PRO A 428 -38.87 -21.10 12.08
C PRO A 428 -40.11 -21.40 11.21
N GLY A 429 -40.50 -22.69 11.21
CA GLY A 429 -41.88 -23.14 11.10
C GLY A 429 -42.58 -23.01 9.74
N GLU A 430 -42.79 -24.12 9.04
CA GLU A 430 -44.06 -24.84 9.08
C GLU A 430 -43.96 -26.15 8.28
N SER A 431 -44.90 -27.03 8.59
CA SER A 431 -44.91 -28.48 8.45
C SER A 431 -44.98 -29.08 7.03
N SER A 432 -44.53 -30.34 6.97
CA SER A 432 -45.04 -31.46 6.14
C SER A 432 -44.25 -31.82 4.88
N GLY A 433 -43.81 -33.08 4.82
CA GLY A 433 -43.52 -33.79 3.57
C GLY A 433 -42.22 -34.58 3.55
N MET A 434 -42.28 -35.86 3.92
CA MET A 434 -41.24 -36.84 3.64
C MET A 434 -40.91 -36.88 2.14
N ILE A 435 -39.62 -36.85 1.77
CA ILE A 435 -39.04 -37.75 0.78
C ILE A 435 -37.62 -38.11 1.24
N ALA A 436 -37.43 -39.38 1.57
CA ALA A 436 -36.12 -39.98 1.72
C ALA A 436 -35.58 -40.31 0.33
N THR A 437 -34.33 -39.94 0.04
CA THR A 437 -33.58 -40.58 -1.05
C THR A 437 -32.11 -40.68 -0.65
N THR A 438 -31.76 -41.88 -0.20
CA THR A 438 -30.39 -42.41 -0.12
C THR A 438 -29.87 -42.66 -1.53
N LEU A 439 -28.57 -42.46 -1.78
CA LEU A 439 -27.68 -43.17 -2.72
C LEU A 439 -26.38 -42.33 -2.84
N THR A 440 -25.29 -42.69 -2.16
CA THR A 440 -24.25 -43.70 -2.48
C THR A 440 -23.00 -43.10 -3.12
N GLU A 441 -21.90 -43.73 -2.72
CA GLU A 441 -20.48 -43.48 -2.91
C GLU A 441 -19.94 -43.51 -4.36
N PHE A 442 -18.67 -43.08 -4.44
CA PHE A 442 -17.59 -43.39 -5.39
C PHE A 442 -17.29 -42.37 -6.52
N PRO A 443 -16.04 -42.34 -7.07
CA PRO A 443 -14.74 -42.72 -6.51
C PRO A 443 -13.63 -41.66 -6.75
N SER A 444 -12.52 -41.86 -6.03
CA SER A 444 -11.18 -41.42 -6.39
C SER A 444 -10.67 -42.13 -7.64
N GLU A 445 -10.30 -41.40 -8.68
CA GLU A 445 -9.20 -41.70 -9.63
C GLU A 445 -9.26 -40.68 -10.78
N TYR A 446 -8.19 -39.90 -10.97
CA TYR A 446 -7.63 -39.49 -12.27
C TYR A 446 -6.40 -38.61 -12.01
N PHE A 447 -5.23 -39.25 -11.98
CA PHE A 447 -3.95 -38.60 -12.24
C PHE A 447 -3.66 -38.72 -13.74
N GLY A 448 -3.26 -37.62 -14.39
CA GLY A 448 -2.52 -37.66 -15.65
C GLY A 448 -3.13 -36.89 -16.82
N ALA A 449 -2.93 -35.56 -16.84
CA ALA A 449 -2.61 -34.78 -18.04
C ALA A 449 -2.43 -33.30 -17.66
N GLN A 450 -1.29 -32.70 -18.03
CA GLN A 450 -1.11 -31.24 -17.97
C GLN A 450 -1.98 -30.56 -19.05
N PRO A 451 -2.75 -29.49 -18.75
CA PRO A 451 -3.33 -28.66 -19.78
C PRO A 451 -2.39 -27.50 -20.15
N ARG A 452 -2.31 -27.25 -21.46
CA ARG A 452 -1.66 -26.09 -22.07
C ARG A 452 -2.40 -24.80 -21.68
N CYS A 453 -1.64 -23.72 -21.51
CA CYS A 453 -2.07 -22.42 -20.95
C CYS A 453 -3.18 -21.64 -21.71
N ASN A 454 -3.77 -22.14 -22.79
CA ASN A 454 -4.68 -21.35 -23.62
C ASN A 454 -6.18 -21.67 -23.43
N ASP A 455 -6.56 -22.80 -22.83
CA ASP A 455 -7.99 -23.17 -22.69
C ASP A 455 -8.73 -22.47 -21.52
N PHE A 456 -8.01 -21.78 -20.64
CA PHE A 456 -8.61 -21.16 -19.45
C PHE A 456 -9.26 -19.79 -19.74
N LEU A 457 -8.78 -19.08 -20.76
CA LEU A 457 -9.31 -17.77 -21.15
C LEU A 457 -10.61 -17.88 -21.95
N ASP A 458 -10.76 -18.92 -22.77
CA ASP A 458 -11.98 -19.12 -23.57
C ASP A 458 -13.17 -19.61 -22.75
N ARG A 459 -12.94 -20.38 -21.68
CA ARG A 459 -14.01 -20.78 -20.74
C ARG A 459 -14.48 -19.65 -19.83
N ALA A 460 -13.63 -18.65 -19.57
CA ALA A 460 -14.03 -17.46 -18.81
C ALA A 460 -14.95 -16.54 -19.63
N SER A 461 -14.75 -16.44 -20.95
CA SER A 461 -15.65 -15.67 -21.83
C SER A 461 -17.02 -16.34 -22.04
N ALA A 462 -17.09 -17.67 -22.09
CA ALA A 462 -18.36 -18.39 -22.28
C ALA A 462 -19.30 -18.35 -21.06
N LEU A 463 -18.76 -18.16 -19.86
CA LEU A 463 -19.54 -17.94 -18.62
C LEU A 463 -19.95 -16.47 -18.41
N TRP A 464 -19.57 -15.58 -19.31
CA TRP A 464 -19.87 -14.15 -19.24
C TRP A 464 -20.98 -13.70 -20.21
N ALA A 465 -21.39 -14.56 -21.14
CA ALA A 465 -22.44 -14.30 -22.14
C ALA A 465 -23.78 -15.04 -21.87
N ALA A 466 -23.90 -15.72 -20.73
CA ALA A 466 -25.14 -16.32 -20.21
C ALA A 466 -25.32 -15.88 -18.75
#